data_AF-A0A955AH81-F1
#
_entry.id   AF-A0A955AH81-F1
#
_cell.length_a   1.000
_cell.length_b   1.000
_cell.length_c   1.000
_cell.angle_alpha   90.00
_cell.angle_beta   90.00
_cell.angle_gamma   90.00
#
_symmetry.space_group_name_H-M   'P 1'
#
loop_
_entity.id
_entity.type
_entity.pdbx_description
1 polymer ?
#
loop_
_entity_poly.entity_id
_entity_poly.type
_entity_poly.pdbx_seq_one_letter_code
_entity_poly.pdbx_strand_id
1 'polypeptide(L)'
;MSTFFNSVMSLPVPFNMVVLIVMIVVGASVISAVAKEIRRYFCHQSELEFKRELIDQGLNGAEIERIVRASSHLASGRSEDAPGRAHSVR
;
A
#
# COMPACT_ATOMS: atom_id res chain seq x y z
N MET A 1 6.06 19.07 20.39
CA MET A 1 5.08 17.95 20.32
C MET A 1 4.84 17.31 21.67
N SER A 2 5.88 17.00 22.46
CA SER A 2 5.76 16.44 23.81
C SER A 2 4.86 17.25 24.77
N THR A 3 4.85 18.57 24.67
CA THR A 3 4.02 19.46 25.51
C THR A 3 2.51 19.29 25.29
N PHE A 4 2.09 19.01 24.05
CA PHE A 4 0.69 18.73 23.72
C PHE A 4 0.25 17.36 24.24
N PHE A 5 1.10 16.33 24.09
CA PHE A 5 0.83 15.00 24.62
C PHE A 5 0.70 14.99 26.15
N ASN A 6 1.57 15.73 26.86
CA ASN A 6 1.47 15.86 28.31
C ASN A 6 0.19 16.59 28.76
N SER A 7 -0.27 17.59 28.00
CA SER A 7 -1.52 18.29 28.30
C SER A 7 -2.74 17.38 28.09
N VAL A 8 -2.76 16.59 27.01
CA VAL A 8 -3.84 15.62 26.74
C VAL A 8 -3.88 14.50 27.78
N MET A 9 -2.73 14.03 28.26
CA MET A 9 -2.63 12.99 29.30
C MET A 9 -3.07 13.47 30.69
N SER A 10 -3.03 14.77 30.96
CA SER A 10 -3.43 15.36 32.25
C SER A 10 -4.94 15.52 32.43
N LEU A 11 -5.73 15.26 31.37
CA LEU A 11 -7.19 15.30 31.46
C LEU A 11 -7.73 14.09 32.24
N PRO A 12 -8.77 14.27 33.08
CA PRO A 12 -9.37 13.18 33.85
C PRO A 12 -9.90 12.07 32.93
N VAL A 13 -9.64 10.82 33.33
CA VAL A 13 -10.21 9.61 32.71
C VAL A 13 -11.73 9.69 32.91
N PRO A 14 -12.60 9.66 31.88
CA PRO A 14 -12.50 8.90 30.61
C PRO A 14 -12.19 9.71 29.35
N PHE A 15 -12.16 11.05 29.42
CA PHE A 15 -12.14 11.92 28.24
C PHE A 15 -10.82 11.80 27.45
N ASN A 16 -9.69 11.65 28.16
CA ASN A 16 -8.37 11.44 27.56
C ASN A 16 -8.31 10.19 26.66
N MET A 17 -8.92 9.07 27.08
CA MET A 17 -8.92 7.82 26.30
C MET A 17 -9.62 7.98 24.96
N VAL A 18 -10.76 8.67 24.93
CA VAL A 18 -11.51 8.92 23.70
C VAL A 18 -10.70 9.80 22.74
N VAL A 19 -10.09 10.87 23.24
CA VAL A 19 -9.27 11.78 22.43
C VAL A 19 -8.06 11.06 21.83
N LEU A 20 -7.38 10.21 22.60
CA LEU A 20 -6.24 9.43 22.12
C LEU A 20 -6.63 8.46 21.00
N ILE A 21 -7.74 7.74 21.17
CA ILE A 21 -8.22 6.79 20.15
C ILE A 21 -8.52 7.54 18.85
N VAL A 22 -9.24 8.67 18.92
CA VAL A 22 -9.56 9.48 17.75
C VAL A 22 -8.30 9.99 17.06
N MET A 23 -7.33 10.50 17.83
CA MET A 23 -6.03 10.95 17.31
C MET A 23 -5.29 9.83 16.57
N ILE A 24 -5.26 8.62 17.12
CA ILE A 24 -4.61 7.46 16.51
C ILE A 24 -5.32 7.06 15.22
N VAL A 25 -6.66 7.00 15.21
CA VAL A 25 -7.44 6.62 14.02
C VAL A 25 -7.25 7.63 12.89
N VAL A 26 -7.29 8.93 13.20
CA VAL A 26 -7.06 10.00 12.21
C VAL A 26 -5.61 10.00 11.75
N GLY A 27 -4.64 9.80 12.63
CA GLY A 27 -3.23 9.69 12.25
C GLY A 27 -2.97 8.49 11.34
N ALA A 28 -3.51 7.32 11.70
CA ALA A 28 -3.37 6.09 10.92
C ALA A 28 -4.01 6.18 9.54
N SER A 29 -5.14 6.89 9.40
CA SER A 29 -5.82 7.05 8.12
C SER A 29 -4.99 7.88 7.13
N VAL A 30 -4.35 8.96 7.59
CA VAL A 30 -3.45 9.79 6.77
C VAL A 30 -2.21 9.01 6.36
N ILE A 31 -1.57 8.31 7.31
CA ILE A 31 -0.40 7.45 7.01
C ILE A 31 -0.77 6.39 5.98
N SER A 32 -1.95 5.79 6.09
CA SER A 32 -2.43 4.77 5.15
C SER A 32 -2.67 5.34 3.74
N ALA A 33 -3.14 6.58 3.63
CA ALA A 33 -3.31 7.26 2.34
C ALA A 33 -1.95 7.52 1.68
N VAL A 34 -0.99 8.04 2.43
CA VAL A 34 0.38 8.28 1.95
C VAL A 34 1.07 6.97 1.56
N ALA A 35 0.91 5.91 2.34
CA ALA A 35 1.47 4.59 2.01
C ALA A 35 0.92 4.03 0.69
N LYS A 36 -0.34 4.32 0.33
CA LYS A 36 -0.92 3.95 -0.97
C LYS A 36 -0.29 4.74 -2.12
N GLU A 37 -0.05 6.03 -1.94
CA GLU A 37 0.61 6.86 -2.94
C GLU A 37 2.06 6.42 -3.16
N ILE A 38 2.78 6.14 -2.07
CA ILE A 38 4.14 5.60 -2.11
C ILE A 38 4.16 4.28 -2.87
N ARG A 39 3.23 3.34 -2.60
CA ARG A 39 3.15 2.08 -3.36
C ARG A 39 2.95 2.31 -4.85
N ARG A 40 2.11 3.27 -5.25
CA ARG A 40 1.92 3.61 -6.67
C ARG A 40 3.19 4.16 -7.30
N TYR A 41 3.93 5.00 -6.56
CA TYR A 41 5.20 5.56 -7.02
C TYR A 41 6.29 4.50 -7.18
N PHE A 42 6.44 3.60 -6.19
CA PHE A 42 7.41 2.50 -6.26
C PHE A 42 7.14 1.55 -7.42
N CYS A 43 5.88 1.29 -7.77
CA CYS A 43 5.52 0.45 -8.90
C CYS A 43 6.10 1.02 -10.22
N HIS A 44 6.08 2.34 -10.39
CA HIS A 44 6.61 2.99 -11.59
C HIS A 44 8.14 2.95 -11.65
N GLN A 45 8.82 3.16 -10.52
CA GLN A 45 10.27 3.01 -10.44
C GLN A 45 10.72 1.57 -10.71
N SER A 46 10.02 0.57 -10.16
CA SER A 46 10.36 -0.84 -10.42
C SER A 46 10.22 -1.24 -11.88
N GLU A 47 9.28 -0.63 -12.62
CA GLU A 47 9.13 -0.90 -14.04
C GLU A 47 10.29 -0.32 -14.86
N LEU A 48 10.78 0.87 -14.48
CA LEU A 48 11.92 1.51 -15.13
C LEU A 48 13.24 0.77 -14.84
N GLU A 49 13.43 0.33 -13.59
CA GLU A 49 14.58 -0.49 -13.20
C GLU A 49 14.57 -1.83 -13.91
N PHE A 50 13.41 -2.49 -13.99
CA PHE A 50 13.25 -3.75 -14.72
C PHE A 50 13.61 -3.60 -16.21
N LYS A 51 13.13 -2.54 -16.87
CA LYS A 51 13.49 -2.27 -18.28
C LYS A 51 14.98 -2.01 -18.45
N ARG A 52 15.63 -1.31 -17.51
CA ARG A 52 17.08 -1.09 -17.52
C ARG A 52 17.85 -2.40 -17.35
N GLU A 53 17.44 -3.24 -16.41
CA GLU A 53 18.09 -4.53 -16.18
C GLU A 53 17.99 -5.45 -17.42
N LEU A 54 16.86 -5.45 -18.13
CA LEU A 54 16.73 -6.20 -19.37
C LEU A 54 17.65 -5.69 -20.49
N ILE A 55 17.88 -4.37 -20.56
CA ILE A 55 18.84 -3.77 -21.49
C ILE A 55 20.27 -4.16 -21.10
N ASP A 56 20.61 -4.11 -19.81
CA ASP A 56 21.94 -4.47 -19.30
C ASP A 56 22.26 -5.96 -19.52
N GLN A 57 21.25 -6.82 -19.54
CA GLN A 57 21.36 -8.24 -19.92
C GLN A 57 21.55 -8.46 -21.44
N GLY A 58 21.54 -7.39 -22.23
CA GLY A 58 21.77 -7.44 -23.68
C GLY A 58 20.57 -7.92 -24.50
N LEU A 59 19.36 -7.88 -23.94
CA LEU A 59 18.15 -8.25 -24.68
C LEU A 59 17.83 -7.21 -25.76
N ASN A 60 17.38 -7.69 -26.92
CA ASN A 60 16.93 -6.81 -27.99
C ASN A 60 15.55 -6.21 -27.64
N GLY A 61 15.24 -5.00 -28.12
CA GLY A 61 14.00 -4.29 -27.79
C GLY A 61 12.71 -5.10 -28.05
N ALA A 62 12.72 -5.96 -29.06
CA ALA A 62 11.59 -6.87 -29.37
C ALA A 62 11.38 -7.96 -28.30
N GLU A 63 12.46 -8.44 -27.67
CA GLU A 63 12.39 -9.43 -26.59
C GLU A 63 11.95 -8.77 -25.28
N ILE A 64 12.44 -7.57 -25.02
CA ILE A 64 12.01 -6.73 -23.88
C ILE A 64 10.51 -6.49 -23.94
N GLU A 65 9.97 -6.10 -25.10
CA GLU A 65 8.53 -5.86 -25.27
C GLU A 65 7.69 -7.12 -25.00
N ARG A 66 8.16 -8.28 -25.45
CA ARG A 66 7.53 -9.58 -25.15
C ARG A 66 7.50 -9.89 -23.66
N ILE A 67 8.62 -9.69 -22.96
CA ILE A 67 8.75 -9.98 -21.52
C ILE A 67 7.88 -9.01 -20.70
N VAL A 68 7.91 -7.72 -21.01
CA VAL A 68 7.08 -6.69 -20.33
C VAL A 68 5.60 -7.00 -20.50
N ARG A 69 5.18 -7.39 -21.72
CA ARG A 69 3.78 -7.73 -22.01
C ARG A 69 3.31 -9.00 -21.30
N ALA A 70 4.19 -9.99 -21.14
CA ALA A 70 3.89 -11.20 -20.36
C ALA A 70 3.78 -10.89 -18.86
N SER A 71 4.67 -10.05 -18.33
CA SER A 71 4.70 -9.65 -16.91
C SER A 71 3.45 -8.88 -16.48
N SER A 72 2.97 -7.93 -17.31
CA SER A 72 1.75 -7.16 -17.01
C SER A 72 0.49 -8.03 -17.00
N HIS A 73 0.43 -9.08 -17.83
CA HIS A 73 -0.69 -10.00 -17.89
C HIS A 73 -0.75 -10.94 -16.67
N LEU A 74 0.41 -11.31 -16.09
CA LEU A 74 0.46 -12.09 -14.84
C LEU A 74 -0.04 -11.28 -13.64
N ALA A 75 0.26 -9.99 -13.57
CA ALA A 75 -0.14 -9.13 -12.46
C ALA A 75 -1.67 -8.91 -12.39
N SER A 76 -2.34 -8.92 -13.54
CA SER A 76 -3.81 -8.73 -13.61
C SER A 76 -4.62 -9.99 -13.24
N GLY A 77 -4.00 -11.18 -13.23
CA GLY A 77 -4.70 -12.45 -13.04
C GLY A 77 -4.87 -12.92 -11.58
N ARG A 78 -4.41 -12.15 -10.58
CA ARG A 78 -4.35 -12.61 -9.16
C ARG A 78 -5.38 -11.99 -8.22
N SER A 79 -6.45 -11.36 -8.73
CA SER A 79 -7.45 -10.67 -7.90
C SER A 79 -8.85 -11.31 -7.90
N GLU A 80 -9.03 -12.49 -8.52
CA GLU A 80 -10.35 -13.10 -8.71
C GLU A 80 -10.51 -14.45 -7.99
N ASP A 81 -9.96 -14.58 -6.77
CA ASP A 81 -10.23 -15.70 -5.87
C ASP A 81 -10.18 -15.24 -4.40
N ALA A 82 -11.18 -14.46 -4.01
CA ALA A 82 -11.56 -14.34 -2.60
C ALA A 82 -12.73 -15.32 -2.35
N PRO A 83 -12.57 -16.38 -1.55
CA PRO A 83 -13.63 -17.33 -1.27
C PRO A 83 -14.63 -16.72 -0.26
N GLY A 84 -15.56 -15.91 -0.76
CA GLY A 84 -16.74 -15.45 -0.03
C GLY A 84 -17.81 -16.52 0.14
N ARG A 85 -17.42 -17.74 0.53
CA ARG A 85 -18.35 -18.87 0.76
C ARG A 85 -18.60 -19.03 2.26
N ALA A 86 -19.35 -18.10 2.84
CA ALA A 86 -20.11 -18.38 4.07
C ALA A 86 -21.56 -18.69 3.66
N HIS A 87 -21.80 -19.99 3.56
CA HIS A 87 -23.09 -20.66 3.56
C HIS A 87 -24.19 -19.91 4.34
N SER A 88 -25.23 -19.46 3.64
CA SER A 88 -26.56 -19.24 4.20
C SER A 88 -27.48 -20.32 3.63
N VAL A 89 -27.53 -21.46 4.32
CA VAL A 89 -28.56 -22.49 4.08
C VAL A 89 -29.08 -22.93 5.45
N ARG A 90 -30.37 -22.65 5.64
CA ARG A 90 -31.29 -22.97 6.75
C ARG A 90 -31.35 -21.98 7.90
#